data_AF-A0A7W5MPA0-F1
#
_entry.id   AF-A0A7W5MPA0-F1
#
_cell.length_a   1.000
_cell.length_b   1.000
_cell.length_c   1.000
_cell.angle_alpha   90.00
_cell.angle_beta   90.00
_cell.angle_gamma   90.00
#
_symmetry.space_group_name_H-M   'P 1'
#
loop_
_entity.id
_entity.type
_entity.pdbx_description
1 polymer ?
#
loop_
_entity_poly.entity_id
_entity_poly.type
_entity_poly.pdbx_seq_one_letter_code
_entity_poly.pdbx_strand_id
1 'polypeptide(L)'
;MIFGLMEAFRQLDFAYGSRIMAEVLALFGQVVFGAIIIFAAVIIARLVARVIGSQGQSGARAAAPLVRVAIIVLGTAIGLRFMGLADDIINMAFGLLLGAVAVAAALAFGLGGREAAGRIVARLLERGATERDLMTAPTTQRSPARRTTSFNPLSNEGDQ
;
A
#
# COMPACT_ATOMS: atom_id res chain seq x y z
N MET A 1 -12.25 -48.80 -46.84
CA MET A 1 -12.63 -48.75 -45.42
C MET A 1 -11.45 -49.03 -44.48
N ILE A 2 -10.78 -50.19 -44.56
CA ILE A 2 -9.66 -50.53 -43.65
C ILE A 2 -8.45 -49.59 -43.73
N PHE A 3 -8.11 -49.08 -44.92
CA PHE A 3 -7.01 -48.13 -45.11
C PHE A 3 -7.28 -46.77 -44.45
N GLY A 4 -8.54 -46.31 -44.47
CA GLY A 4 -8.95 -45.09 -43.77
C GLY A 4 -8.90 -45.26 -42.25
N LEU A 5 -9.25 -46.45 -41.74
CA LEU A 5 -9.15 -46.77 -40.32
C LEU A 5 -7.68 -46.86 -39.88
N MET A 6 -6.81 -47.46 -40.69
CA MET A 6 -5.37 -47.55 -40.41
C MET A 6 -4.68 -46.18 -40.43
N GLU A 7 -5.05 -45.29 -41.36
CA GLU A 7 -4.53 -43.91 -41.38
C GLU A 7 -5.03 -43.11 -40.17
N ALA A 8 -6.30 -43.27 -39.79
CA ALA A 8 -6.85 -42.65 -38.59
C ALA A 8 -6.13 -43.12 -37.31
N PHE A 9 -5.85 -44.43 -37.16
CA PHE A 9 -5.06 -44.95 -36.05
C PHE A 9 -3.62 -44.46 -36.06
N ARG A 10 -2.97 -44.37 -37.24
CA ARG A 10 -1.61 -43.82 -37.38
C ARG A 10 -1.54 -42.34 -36.98
N GLN A 11 -2.56 -41.57 -37.30
CA GLN A 11 -2.68 -40.17 -36.94
C GLN A 11 -3.04 -39.98 -35.46
N LEU A 12 -3.83 -40.87 -34.86
CA LEU A 12 -4.13 -40.88 -33.43
C LEU A 12 -2.89 -41.24 -32.59
N ASP A 13 -2.19 -42.31 -32.96
CA ASP A 13 -1.14 -42.89 -32.11
C ASP A 13 0.02 -41.90 -31.86
N PHE A 14 0.61 -41.37 -32.93
CA PHE A 14 1.79 -40.50 -32.79
C PHE A 14 1.46 -39.02 -32.61
N ALA A 15 0.53 -38.47 -33.40
CA ALA A 15 0.29 -37.02 -33.38
C ALA A 15 -0.57 -36.60 -32.18
N TYR A 16 -1.58 -37.40 -31.81
CA TYR A 16 -2.39 -37.10 -30.64
C TYR A 16 -1.61 -37.34 -29.34
N GLY A 17 -0.89 -38.47 -29.26
CA GLY A 17 -0.04 -38.80 -28.10
C GLY A 17 1.00 -37.71 -27.81
N SER A 18 1.74 -37.27 -28.84
CA SER A 18 2.72 -36.19 -28.68
C SER A 18 2.09 -34.86 -28.26
N ARG A 19 0.89 -34.54 -28.77
CA ARG A 19 0.21 -33.28 -28.44
C ARG A 19 -0.27 -33.25 -26.98
N ILE A 20 -0.87 -34.34 -26.51
CA ILE A 20 -1.28 -34.47 -25.11
C ILE A 20 -0.08 -34.43 -24.18
N MET A 21 1.03 -35.09 -24.53
CA MET A 21 2.26 -35.00 -23.73
C MET A 21 2.83 -33.58 -23.67
N ALA A 22 2.81 -32.84 -24.79
CA ALA A 22 3.25 -31.45 -24.81
C ALA A 22 2.35 -30.56 -23.92
N GLU A 23 1.04 -30.77 -23.96
CA GLU A 23 0.07 -30.03 -23.14
C GLU A 23 0.22 -30.36 -21.65
N VAL A 24 0.37 -31.64 -21.30
CA VAL A 24 0.66 -32.07 -19.92
C VAL A 24 1.96 -31.46 -19.42
N LEU A 25 3.02 -31.44 -20.24
CA LEU A 25 4.29 -30.85 -19.87
C LEU A 25 4.18 -29.32 -19.69
N ALA A 26 3.37 -28.65 -20.53
CA ALA A 26 3.09 -27.23 -20.39
C ALA A 26 2.34 -26.92 -19.09
N LEU A 27 1.28 -27.67 -18.79
CA LEU A 27 0.54 -27.57 -17.53
C LEU A 27 1.46 -27.81 -16.33
N PHE A 28 2.30 -28.83 -16.40
CA PHE A 28 3.28 -29.12 -15.36
C PHE A 28 4.25 -27.95 -15.15
N GLY A 29 4.76 -27.36 -16.24
CA GLY A 29 5.60 -26.17 -16.19
C GLY A 29 4.92 -24.98 -15.51
N GLN A 30 3.65 -24.73 -15.85
CA GLN A 30 2.83 -23.68 -15.22
C GLN A 30 2.60 -23.92 -13.72
N VAL A 31 2.32 -25.16 -13.33
CA VAL A 31 2.15 -25.55 -11.91
C VAL A 31 3.44 -25.39 -11.13
N VAL A 32 4.57 -25.84 -11.68
CA VAL A 32 5.88 -25.68 -11.04
C VAL A 32 6.23 -24.20 -10.90
N PHE A 33 6.02 -23.41 -11.95
CA PHE A 33 6.30 -21.97 -11.91
C PHE A 33 5.40 -21.24 -10.89
N GLY A 34 4.11 -21.56 -10.87
CA GLY A 34 3.19 -21.05 -9.86
C GLY A 34 3.63 -21.41 -8.44
N ALA A 35 4.06 -22.66 -8.19
CA ALA A 35 4.54 -23.09 -6.89
C ALA A 35 5.79 -22.32 -6.43
N ILE A 36 6.73 -22.03 -7.35
CA ILE A 36 7.92 -21.21 -7.07
C ILE A 36 7.51 -19.80 -6.64
N ILE A 37 6.53 -19.19 -7.31
CA ILE A 37 6.02 -17.86 -6.94
C ILE A 37 5.42 -17.87 -5.54
N ILE A 38 4.60 -18.88 -5.21
CA ILE A 38 3.99 -19.01 -3.88
C ILE A 38 5.08 -19.16 -2.82
N PHE A 39 6.07 -19.99 -3.09
CA PHE A 39 7.20 -20.20 -2.19
C PHE A 39 7.98 -18.89 -1.94
N ALA A 40 8.28 -18.14 -3.00
CA ALA A 40 8.93 -16.84 -2.90
C ALA A 40 8.08 -15.84 -2.07
N ALA A 41 6.77 -15.80 -2.30
CA ALA A 41 5.86 -14.93 -1.57
C ALA A 41 5.86 -15.23 -0.06
N VAL A 42 5.90 -16.51 0.35
CA VAL A 42 5.99 -16.89 1.76
C VAL A 42 7.29 -16.40 2.41
N ILE A 43 8.40 -16.45 1.68
CA ILE A 43 9.70 -15.93 2.16
C ILE A 43 9.61 -14.42 2.33
N ILE A 44 9.12 -13.71 1.31
CA ILE A 44 8.96 -12.25 1.33
C ILE A 44 8.04 -11.83 2.48
N ALA A 45 6.92 -12.52 2.69
CA ALA A 45 5.97 -12.23 3.77
C ALA A 45 6.63 -12.30 5.15
N ARG A 46 7.49 -13.31 5.37
CA ARG A 46 8.23 -13.46 6.63
C ARG A 46 9.27 -12.37 6.81
N LEU A 47 9.99 -12.01 5.74
CA LEU A 47 10.99 -10.94 5.77
C LEU A 47 10.34 -9.59 6.11
N VAL A 48 9.29 -9.23 5.38
CA VAL A 48 8.56 -7.97 5.59
C VAL A 48 7.97 -7.90 6.99
N ALA A 49 7.32 -8.98 7.46
CA ALA A 49 6.76 -9.02 8.81
C ALA A 49 7.84 -8.88 9.90
N ARG A 50 9.03 -9.43 9.68
CA ARG A 50 10.17 -9.28 10.60
C ARG A 50 10.69 -7.86 10.64
N VAL A 51 10.82 -7.21 9.48
CA VAL A 51 11.23 -5.80 9.40
C VAL A 51 10.24 -4.90 10.14
N ILE A 52 8.94 -5.09 9.91
CA ILE A 52 7.88 -4.33 10.59
C ILE A 52 7.90 -4.58 12.11
N GLY A 53 8.06 -5.84 12.52
CA GLY A 53 8.13 -6.21 13.94
C GLY A 53 9.38 -5.69 14.64
N SER A 54 10.48 -5.49 13.92
CA SER A 54 11.74 -4.97 14.48
C SER A 54 11.74 -3.46 14.72
N GLN A 55 10.88 -2.70 14.03
CA GLN A 55 10.92 -1.23 14.03
C GLN A 55 9.96 -0.56 15.02
N GLY A 56 9.01 -1.27 15.66
CA GLY A 56 7.84 -0.56 16.20
C GLY A 56 7.29 -1.00 17.56
N GLN A 57 7.11 0.00 18.42
CA GLN A 57 6.19 0.06 19.57
C GLN A 57 4.82 -0.58 19.30
N SER A 58 4.09 -0.87 20.39
CA SER A 58 2.75 -1.45 20.58
C SER A 58 1.82 -1.64 19.35
N GLY A 59 1.74 -0.69 18.42
CA GLY A 59 0.96 -0.80 17.18
C GLY A 59 1.53 -1.76 16.12
N ALA A 60 2.86 -1.96 16.06
CA ALA A 60 3.47 -2.87 15.08
C ALA A 60 3.14 -4.35 15.34
N ARG A 61 2.75 -4.70 16.58
CA ARG A 61 2.37 -6.07 16.96
C ARG A 61 1.11 -6.56 16.25
N ALA A 62 0.16 -5.66 15.95
CA ALA A 62 -1.06 -5.99 15.22
C ALA A 62 -0.90 -5.88 13.69
N ALA A 63 -0.05 -4.96 13.22
CA ALA A 63 0.17 -4.74 11.79
C ALA A 63 1.02 -5.85 11.13
N ALA A 64 2.07 -6.34 11.82
CA ALA A 64 2.95 -7.38 11.29
C ALA A 64 2.23 -8.67 10.85
N PRO A 65 1.34 -9.29 11.66
CA PRO A 65 0.62 -10.49 11.24
C PRO A 65 -0.38 -10.21 10.11
N LEU A 66 -1.04 -9.05 10.10
CA LEU A 66 -1.96 -8.67 9.03
C LEU A 66 -1.24 -8.56 7.68
N VAL A 67 -0.10 -7.88 7.65
CA VAL A 67 0.72 -7.73 6.44
C VAL A 67 1.25 -9.08 5.97
N ARG A 68 1.69 -9.94 6.89
CA ARG A 68 2.14 -11.30 6.55
C ARG A 68 1.04 -12.08 5.83
N VAL A 69 -0.17 -12.10 6.39
CA VAL A 69 -1.31 -12.81 5.80
C VAL A 69 -1.67 -12.20 4.45
N ALA A 70 -1.70 -10.87 4.33
CA ALA A 70 -1.99 -10.18 3.08
C ALA A 70 -1.02 -10.57 1.95
N ILE A 71 0.29 -10.59 2.21
CA ILE A 71 1.30 -10.98 1.22
C ILE A 71 1.15 -12.45 0.83
N ILE A 72 0.87 -13.35 1.77
CA ILE A 72 0.68 -14.78 1.48
C ILE A 72 -0.56 -14.99 0.61
N VAL A 73 -1.67 -14.35 0.94
CA VAL A 73 -2.92 -14.46 0.15
C VAL A 73 -2.70 -13.91 -1.25
N LEU A 74 -2.08 -12.73 -1.37
CA LEU A 74 -1.79 -12.10 -2.66
C LEU A 74 -0.81 -12.94 -3.49
N GLY A 75 0.27 -13.43 -2.90
CA GLY A 75 1.24 -14.30 -3.57
C GLY A 75 0.64 -15.63 -4.00
N THR A 76 -0.23 -16.21 -3.17
CA THR A 76 -1.01 -17.41 -3.53
C THR A 76 -1.90 -17.14 -4.73
N ALA A 77 -2.63 -16.02 -4.74
CA ALA A 77 -3.46 -15.65 -5.88
C ALA A 77 -2.63 -15.52 -7.17
N ILE A 78 -1.51 -14.79 -7.12
CA ILE A 78 -0.62 -14.66 -8.29
C ILE A 78 -0.11 -16.02 -8.76
N GLY A 79 0.34 -16.88 -7.84
CA GLY A 79 0.80 -18.23 -8.17
C GLY A 79 -0.30 -19.07 -8.84
N LEU A 80 -1.52 -19.07 -8.29
CA LEU A 80 -2.68 -19.77 -8.86
C LEU A 80 -3.06 -19.24 -10.24
N ARG A 81 -2.92 -17.92 -10.45
CA ARG A 81 -3.12 -17.29 -11.76
C ARG A 81 -2.15 -17.83 -12.81
N PHE A 82 -0.87 -17.97 -12.45
CA PHE A 82 0.14 -18.56 -13.34
C PHE A 82 -0.12 -20.03 -13.69
N MET A 83 -0.89 -20.76 -12.88
CA MET A 83 -1.33 -22.13 -13.18
C MET A 83 -2.52 -22.18 -14.16
N GLY A 84 -3.11 -21.04 -14.52
CA GLY A 84 -4.27 -20.96 -15.41
C GLY A 84 -5.59 -21.40 -14.77
N LEU A 85 -5.62 -21.64 -13.45
CA LEU A 85 -6.80 -22.15 -12.76
C LEU A 85 -7.85 -21.08 -12.46
N ALA A 86 -7.42 -19.82 -12.35
CA ALA A 86 -8.19 -18.84 -11.59
C ALA A 86 -8.14 -17.41 -12.12
N ASP A 87 -7.74 -17.19 -13.38
CA ASP A 87 -7.62 -15.83 -13.95
C ASP A 87 -8.87 -14.98 -13.72
N ASP A 88 -10.04 -15.47 -14.10
CA ASP A 88 -11.30 -14.71 -14.00
C ASP A 88 -11.77 -14.57 -12.55
N ILE A 89 -11.69 -15.64 -11.75
CA ILE A 89 -12.10 -15.62 -10.33
C ILE A 89 -11.25 -14.62 -9.55
N ILE A 90 -9.93 -14.59 -9.81
CA ILE A 90 -9.00 -13.68 -9.16
C ILE A 90 -9.31 -12.24 -9.55
N ASN A 91 -9.53 -11.97 -10.84
CA ASN A 91 -9.86 -10.63 -11.31
C ASN A 91 -11.19 -10.13 -10.71
N MET A 92 -12.21 -10.98 -10.64
CA MET A 92 -13.48 -10.64 -10.01
C MET A 92 -13.35 -10.43 -8.50
N ALA A 93 -12.61 -11.29 -7.80
CA ALA A 93 -12.40 -11.17 -6.37
C ALA A 93 -11.63 -9.89 -6.02
N PHE A 94 -10.54 -9.58 -6.72
CA PHE A 94 -9.81 -8.33 -6.51
C PHE A 94 -10.64 -7.12 -6.90
N GLY A 95 -11.38 -7.18 -8.01
CA GLY A 95 -12.31 -6.11 -8.41
C GLY A 95 -13.36 -5.83 -7.33
N LEU A 96 -13.99 -6.86 -6.78
CA LEU A 96 -14.97 -6.74 -5.71
C LEU A 96 -14.34 -6.28 -4.39
N LEU A 97 -13.14 -6.76 -4.05
CA LEU A 97 -12.46 -6.39 -2.81
C LEU A 97 -12.05 -4.91 -2.86
N LEU A 98 -11.44 -4.45 -3.96
CA LEU A 98 -11.14 -3.03 -4.16
C LEU A 98 -12.42 -2.20 -4.22
N GLY A 99 -13.47 -2.69 -4.88
CA GLY A 99 -14.78 -2.06 -4.90
C GLY A 99 -15.37 -1.88 -3.50
N ALA A 100 -15.31 -2.92 -2.67
CA ALA A 100 -15.77 -2.87 -1.28
C ALA A 100 -14.95 -1.88 -0.44
N VAL A 101 -13.63 -1.85 -0.62
CA VAL A 101 -12.75 -0.87 0.06
C VAL A 101 -13.07 0.55 -0.39
N ALA A 102 -13.29 0.78 -1.68
CA ALA A 102 -13.69 2.08 -2.22
C ALA A 102 -15.04 2.55 -1.66
N VAL A 103 -16.04 1.65 -1.61
CA VAL A 103 -17.35 1.94 -1.01
C VAL A 103 -17.21 2.21 0.49
N ALA A 104 -16.44 1.41 1.22
CA ALA A 104 -16.19 1.63 2.65
C ALA A 104 -15.53 2.99 2.91
N ALA A 105 -14.56 3.38 2.08
CA ALA A 105 -13.93 4.69 2.15
C ALA A 105 -14.94 5.81 1.87
N ALA A 106 -15.74 5.68 0.80
CA ALA A 106 -16.78 6.65 0.46
C ALA A 106 -17.80 6.83 1.59
N LEU A 107 -18.23 5.74 2.22
CA LEU A 107 -19.13 5.77 3.39
C LEU A 107 -18.46 6.38 4.61
N ALA A 108 -17.19 6.07 4.90
CA ALA A 108 -16.46 6.66 6.02
C ALA A 108 -16.36 8.19 5.89
N PHE A 109 -16.10 8.69 4.67
CA PHE A 109 -16.09 10.13 4.41
C PHE A 109 -17.51 10.73 4.45
N GLY A 110 -18.50 10.03 3.89
CA GLY A 110 -19.89 10.50 3.80
C GLY A 110 -20.63 10.53 5.14
N LEU A 111 -20.43 9.54 6.01
CA LEU A 111 -21.17 9.37 7.26
C LEU A 111 -20.53 10.04 8.49
N GLY A 112 -19.24 10.41 8.46
CA GLY A 112 -18.57 11.00 9.62
C GLY A 112 -17.28 11.77 9.35
N GLY A 113 -16.81 11.83 8.10
CA GLY A 113 -15.57 12.52 7.74
C GLY A 113 -15.74 14.01 7.41
N ARG A 114 -16.98 14.48 7.22
CA ARG A 114 -17.29 15.86 6.79
C ARG A 114 -16.73 16.92 7.74
N GLU A 115 -16.95 16.77 9.05
CA GLU A 115 -16.46 17.74 10.03
C GLU A 115 -14.93 17.74 10.13
N ALA A 116 -14.29 16.58 9.97
CA ALA A 116 -12.84 16.48 9.95
C ALA A 116 -12.24 17.14 8.69
N ALA A 117 -12.86 16.91 7.52
CA ALA A 117 -12.47 17.56 6.28
C ALA A 117 -12.66 19.08 6.33
N GLY A 118 -13.79 19.55 6.88
CA GLY A 118 -14.08 20.97 7.06
C GLY A 118 -13.04 21.68 7.94
N ARG A 119 -12.63 21.06 9.05
CA ARG A 119 -11.58 21.63 9.92
C ARG A 119 -10.22 21.73 9.24
N ILE A 120 -9.86 20.78 8.38
CA ILE A 120 -8.59 20.81 7.65
C ILE A 120 -8.59 21.93 6.61
N VAL A 121 -9.68 22.07 5.85
CA VAL A 121 -9.84 23.13 4.86
C VAL A 121 -9.86 24.52 5.52
N ALA A 122 -10.57 24.66 6.64
CA ALA A 122 -10.60 25.91 7.41
C ALA A 122 -9.19 26.35 7.86
N ARG A 123 -8.38 25.43 8.40
CA ARG A 123 -6.99 25.73 8.82
C ARG A 123 -6.08 26.11 7.65
N LEU A 124 -6.30 25.54 6.47
CA LEU A 124 -5.53 25.87 5.27
C LEU A 124 -5.91 27.26 4.74
N LEU A 125 -7.21 27.60 4.77
CA LEU A 125 -7.69 28.92 4.41
C LEU A 125 -7.17 29.99 5.39
N GLU A 126 -7.18 29.72 6.70
CA GLU A 126 -6.62 30.61 7.72
C GLU A 126 -5.11 30.83 7.55
N ARG A 127 -4.34 29.77 7.25
CA ARG A 127 -2.91 29.92 6.93
C ARG A 127 -2.68 30.77 5.70
N GLY A 128 -3.41 30.51 4.61
CA GLY A 128 -3.29 31.28 3.37
C GLY A 128 -3.76 32.72 3.49
N ALA A 129 -4.69 33.02 4.40
CA ALA A 129 -5.09 34.38 4.75
C ALA A 129 -4.00 35.09 5.56
N THR A 130 -3.44 34.41 6.57
CA THR A 130 -2.35 34.94 7.40
C THR A 130 -1.10 35.27 6.58
N GLU A 131 -0.75 34.40 5.63
CA GLU A 131 0.42 34.58 4.75
C GLU A 131 0.23 35.70 3.73
N ARG A 132 -1.00 35.89 3.22
CA ARG A 132 -1.35 37.05 2.38
C ARG A 132 -1.26 38.36 3.16
N ASP A 133 -1.74 38.38 4.40
CA ASP A 133 -1.73 39.58 5.24
C ASP A 133 -0.31 39.99 5.65
N LEU A 134 0.58 39.01 5.87
CA LEU A 134 2.02 39.22 6.08
C LEU A 134 2.75 39.75 4.83
N MET A 135 2.26 39.46 3.62
CA MET A 135 2.81 39.95 2.35
C MET A 135 2.35 41.39 2.03
N THR A 136 1.20 41.82 2.56
CA THR A 136 0.66 43.19 2.39
C THR A 136 0.91 44.12 3.58
N ALA A 137 1.43 43.59 4.70
CA ALA A 137 1.81 44.41 5.83
C ALA A 137 2.95 45.37 5.42
N PRO A 138 2.80 46.69 5.65
CA PRO A 138 3.91 47.61 5.41
C PRO A 138 5.06 47.18 6.30
N THR A 139 6.27 47.17 5.76
CA THR A 139 7.53 46.96 6.47
C THR A 139 7.69 48.03 7.55
N THR A 140 6.93 47.93 8.64
CA THR A 140 7.05 48.84 9.78
C THR A 140 8.17 48.28 10.63
N GLN A 141 9.37 48.62 10.17
CA GLN A 141 10.62 48.61 10.90
C GLN A 141 10.36 49.18 12.31
N ARG A 142 10.14 48.29 13.27
CA ARG A 142 10.03 48.64 14.68
C ARG A 142 11.45 48.98 15.14
N SER A 143 11.80 50.25 14.98
CA SER A 143 13.02 50.84 15.52
C SER A 143 13.09 50.51 17.02
N PRO A 144 14.13 49.81 17.54
CA PRO A 144 14.32 49.70 18.95
C PRO A 144 14.86 51.05 19.42
N ALA A 145 13.94 51.96 19.75
CA ALA A 145 14.26 53.13 20.56
C ALA A 145 14.78 52.61 21.90
N ARG A 146 16.11 52.52 21.94
CA ARG A 146 16.95 52.14 23.06
C ARG A 146 16.46 52.87 24.30
N ARG A 147 15.85 52.10 25.20
CA ARG A 147 15.46 52.49 26.54
C ARG A 147 16.62 53.25 27.17
N THR A 148 16.46 54.57 27.27
CA THR A 148 17.35 55.44 28.03
C THR A 148 17.38 54.91 29.46
N THR A 149 18.55 54.46 29.87
CA THR A 149 18.90 54.18 31.25
C THR A 149 18.77 55.49 32.03
N SER A 150 17.56 55.77 32.51
CA SER A 150 17.35 56.76 33.57
C SER A 150 17.90 56.17 34.87
N PHE A 151 19.19 56.43 35.07
CA PHE A 151 19.86 56.73 36.32
C PHE A 151 19.02 56.56 37.60
N ASN A 152 19.40 55.63 38.47
CA ASN A 152 18.98 55.58 39.87
C ASN A 152 20.23 55.45 40.76
N PRO A 153 20.70 56.52 41.43
CA PRO A 153 21.76 56.42 42.40
C PRO A 153 21.13 56.05 43.75
N LEU A 154 21.14 54.76 44.10
CA LEU A 154 21.02 54.39 45.50
C LEU A 154 22.37 54.62 46.16
N SER A 155 22.48 55.79 46.78
CA SER A 155 23.38 56.05 47.89
C SER A 155 23.16 55.00 48.97
N ASN A 156 24.02 53.98 48.99
CA ASN A 156 24.12 53.08 50.14
C ASN A 156 25.09 53.71 51.14
N GLU A 157 24.52 54.54 52.00
CA GLU A 157 25.03 54.82 53.34
C GLU A 157 25.03 53.53 54.15
N GLY A 158 26.12 53.30 54.92
CA GLY A 158 26.17 52.34 56.01
C GLY A 158 26.63 50.94 55.62
N ASP A 159 27.89 50.61 55.89
CA ASP A 159 28.21 49.80 57.08
C ASP A 159 29.71 49.42 57.09
N GLN A 160 30.33 49.80 58.21
CA GLN A 160 31.45 49.20 58.97
C GLN A 160 32.37 48.18 58.29
#